data_AF-A0AAD9N7Y6-F1
#
_entry.id   AF-A0AAD9N7Y6-F1
#
_cell.length_a   1.000
_cell.length_b   1.000
_cell.length_c   1.000
_cell.angle_alpha   90.00
_cell.angle_beta   90.00
_cell.angle_gamma   90.00
#
_symmetry.space_group_name_H-M   'P 1'
#
loop_
_entity.id
_entity.type
_entity.pdbx_description
1 polymer ?
#
loop_
_entity_poly.entity_id
_entity_poly.type
_entity_poly.pdbx_seq_one_letter_code
_entity_poly.pdbx_strand_id
1 'polypeptide(L)'
;MNRAGMAKQKKKYNAWKHYTQTGDYIDYVRTTQEKNQLTKMTRTLCREFEKNIAKNIKTDAKAFCRYINSKLKSRPKLGDLVDGDGKLTHDDNEKAQLLNKFFTSVFTQEDTSKIPKLDTIHTGIPLASVCYGTAEIPKKIYKNQAIYIYIYIYIYIYIYRELTPPHCQCCCPVDHTWSPGPITAPPTHPNRCIKRNPPPSTVSVFVVQWRPTCPSI
;
A
#
# COMPACT_ATOMS: atom_id res chain seq x y z
N MET A 1 9.16 5.10 13.23
CA MET A 1 8.88 6.55 13.26
C MET A 1 10.13 7.25 13.81
N ASN A 2 10.64 8.29 13.17
CA ASN A 2 11.89 8.95 13.61
C ASN A 2 11.69 9.73 14.93
N ARG A 3 12.80 10.04 15.64
CA ARG A 3 12.76 10.77 16.93
C ARG A 3 11.99 12.08 16.84
N ALA A 4 12.18 12.82 15.74
CA ALA A 4 11.49 14.08 15.48
C ALA A 4 9.97 13.88 15.26
N GLY A 5 9.56 12.81 14.58
CA GLY A 5 8.15 12.46 14.40
C GLY A 5 7.47 12.08 15.71
N MET A 6 8.15 11.32 16.57
CA MET A 6 7.67 10.98 17.91
C MET A 6 7.50 12.23 18.79
N ALA A 7 8.46 13.17 18.73
CA ALA A 7 8.37 14.44 19.44
C ALA A 7 7.17 15.28 18.97
N LYS A 8 6.93 15.33 17.65
CA LYS A 8 5.76 16.02 17.08
C LYS A 8 4.44 15.36 17.47
N GLN A 9 4.39 14.04 17.51
CA GLN A 9 3.22 13.30 18.00
C GLN A 9 2.91 13.63 19.47
N LYS A 10 3.95 13.67 20.33
CA LYS A 10 3.82 14.10 21.73
C LYS A 10 3.32 15.55 21.85
N LYS A 11 3.83 16.45 21.01
CA LYS A 11 3.39 17.85 20.98
C LYS A 11 1.91 17.99 20.61
N LYS A 12 1.45 17.26 19.59
CA LYS A 12 0.02 17.19 19.21
C LYS A 12 -0.84 16.65 20.37
N TYR A 13 -0.37 15.60 21.05
CA TYR A 13 -1.09 15.02 22.18
C TYR A 13 -1.22 16.01 23.34
N ASN A 14 -0.13 16.68 23.71
CA ASN A 14 -0.15 17.68 24.79
C ASN A 14 -1.06 18.86 24.46
N ALA A 15 -1.03 19.37 23.22
CA ALA A 15 -1.92 20.44 22.78
C ALA A 15 -3.40 20.01 22.86
N TRP A 16 -3.72 18.78 22.44
CA TRP A 16 -5.07 18.21 22.56
C TRP A 16 -5.52 18.07 24.02
N LYS A 17 -4.64 17.56 24.89
CA LYS A 17 -4.92 17.43 26.32
C LYS A 17 -5.21 18.79 26.96
N HIS A 18 -4.41 19.81 26.63
CA HIS A 18 -4.62 21.17 27.12
C HIS A 18 -5.96 21.74 26.67
N TYR A 19 -6.28 21.65 25.37
CA TYR A 19 -7.58 22.10 24.84
C TYR A 19 -8.78 21.41 25.53
N THR A 20 -8.66 20.11 25.83
CA THR A 20 -9.72 19.36 26.50
C THR A 20 -9.95 19.84 27.94
N GLN A 21 -8.94 20.45 28.56
CA GLN A 21 -9.02 21.03 29.90
C GLN A 21 -9.55 22.46 29.87
N THR A 22 -9.05 23.30 28.95
CA THR A 22 -9.41 24.72 28.89
C THR A 22 -10.74 24.98 28.18
N GLY A 23 -11.02 24.26 27.09
CA GLY A 23 -12.16 24.52 26.19
C GLY A 23 -12.00 25.72 25.25
N ASP A 24 -10.88 26.45 25.35
CA ASP A 24 -10.64 27.69 24.61
C ASP A 24 -10.47 27.51 23.11
N TYR A 25 -11.01 28.47 22.34
CA TYR A 25 -10.88 28.49 20.88
C TYR A 25 -9.43 28.64 20.40
N ILE A 26 -8.61 29.44 21.09
CA ILE A 26 -7.19 29.62 20.74
C ILE A 26 -6.41 28.31 20.88
N ASP A 27 -6.70 27.54 21.95
CA ASP A 27 -6.11 26.23 22.15
C ASP A 27 -6.55 25.25 21.06
N TYR A 28 -7.83 25.27 20.66
CA TYR A 28 -8.31 24.48 19.53
C TYR A 28 -7.53 24.76 18.23
N VAL A 29 -7.30 26.04 17.90
CA VAL A 29 -6.51 26.44 16.72
C VAL A 29 -5.08 25.89 16.82
N ARG A 30 -4.44 25.98 17.99
CA ARG A 30 -3.10 25.42 18.24
C ARG A 30 -3.09 23.90 18.03
N THR A 31 -4.09 23.18 18.53
CA THR A 31 -4.18 21.71 18.33
C THR A 31 -4.31 21.35 16.84
N THR A 32 -5.08 22.13 16.10
CA THR A 32 -5.30 21.95 14.66
C THR A 32 -4.01 22.19 13.89
N GLN A 33 -3.26 23.24 14.24
CA GLN A 33 -1.96 23.53 13.64
C GLN A 33 -0.96 22.39 13.88
N GLU A 34 -0.81 21.91 15.12
CA GLU A 34 0.12 20.81 15.42
C GLU A 34 -0.30 19.49 14.74
N LYS A 35 -1.61 19.22 14.64
CA LYS A 35 -2.13 18.08 13.86
C LYS A 35 -1.71 18.18 12.39
N ASN A 36 -1.92 19.34 11.76
CA ASN A 36 -1.59 19.53 10.35
C ASN A 36 -0.09 19.43 10.10
N GLN A 37 0.73 19.97 11.00
CA GLN A 37 2.19 19.83 10.94
C GLN A 37 2.63 18.37 11.07
N LEU A 38 2.05 17.61 12.00
CA LEU A 38 2.33 16.18 12.13
C LEU A 38 1.93 15.42 10.87
N THR A 39 0.74 15.69 10.30
CA THR A 39 0.30 15.08 9.04
C THR A 39 1.27 15.38 7.89
N LYS A 40 1.70 16.64 7.76
CA LYS A 40 2.69 17.05 6.74
C LYS A 40 4.00 16.28 6.91
N MET A 41 4.53 16.24 8.14
CA MET A 41 5.76 15.52 8.45
C MET A 41 5.64 14.03 8.16
N THR A 42 4.57 13.36 8.59
CA THR A 42 4.35 11.93 8.33
C THR A 42 4.31 11.64 6.83
N ARG A 43 3.62 12.48 6.04
CA ARG A 43 3.58 12.34 4.58
C ARG A 43 4.98 12.46 3.96
N THR A 44 5.76 13.44 4.39
CA THR A 44 7.15 13.60 3.93
C THR A 44 7.99 12.37 4.26
N LEU A 45 7.91 11.86 5.50
CA LEU A 45 8.68 10.69 5.92
C LEU A 45 8.29 9.42 5.16
N CYS A 46 6.99 9.21 4.89
CA CYS A 46 6.55 8.10 4.05
C CYS A 46 7.15 8.19 2.65
N ARG A 47 7.10 9.37 2.01
CA ARG A 47 7.66 9.59 0.67
C ARG A 47 9.17 9.38 0.64
N GLU A 48 9.89 9.86 1.64
CA GLU A 48 11.34 9.65 1.75
C GLU A 48 11.69 8.17 1.91
N PHE A 49 10.93 7.46 2.75
CA PHE A 49 11.10 6.02 2.94
C PHE A 49 10.84 5.23 1.65
N GLU A 50 9.74 5.51 0.95
CA GLU A 50 9.41 4.88 -0.34
C GLU A 50 10.46 5.21 -1.41
N LYS A 51 10.93 6.46 -1.46
CA LYS A 51 12.00 6.89 -2.37
C LYS A 51 13.29 6.13 -2.09
N ASN A 52 13.64 5.90 -0.82
CA ASN A 52 14.83 5.14 -0.46
C ASN A 52 14.71 3.66 -0.84
N ILE A 53 13.53 3.05 -0.66
CA ILE A 53 13.28 1.69 -1.15
C ILE A 53 13.45 1.65 -2.66
N ALA A 54 12.81 2.57 -3.40
CA ALA A 54 12.87 2.60 -4.85
C ALA A 54 14.31 2.74 -5.39
N LYS A 55 15.12 3.58 -4.75
CA LYS A 55 16.55 3.74 -5.10
C LYS A 55 17.34 2.46 -4.87
N ASN A 56 17.09 1.77 -3.77
CA ASN A 56 17.85 0.60 -3.33
C ASN A 56 17.29 -0.73 -3.86
N ILE A 57 16.32 -0.72 -4.78
CA ILE A 57 15.70 -1.92 -5.33
C ILE A 57 16.73 -2.89 -5.93
N LYS A 58 17.73 -2.36 -6.65
CA LYS A 58 18.75 -3.19 -7.33
C LYS A 58 19.68 -3.88 -6.33
N THR A 59 19.90 -3.26 -5.18
CA THR A 59 20.83 -3.74 -4.14
C THR A 59 20.12 -4.54 -3.05
N ASP A 60 18.90 -4.15 -2.67
CA ASP A 60 18.05 -4.79 -1.67
C ASP A 60 16.61 -4.93 -2.19
N ALA A 61 16.41 -5.87 -3.11
CA ALA A 61 15.09 -6.24 -3.61
C ALA A 61 14.17 -6.75 -2.48
N LYS A 62 14.74 -7.30 -1.40
CA LYS A 62 13.98 -7.86 -0.28
C LYS A 62 13.27 -6.76 0.52
N ALA A 63 13.88 -5.58 0.69
CA ALA A 63 13.21 -4.43 1.29
C ALA A 63 11.93 -4.03 0.53
N PHE A 64 11.99 -4.03 -0.79
CA PHE A 64 10.84 -3.75 -1.63
C PHE A 64 9.74 -4.83 -1.47
N CYS A 65 10.08 -6.11 -1.53
CA CYS A 65 9.11 -7.19 -1.32
C CYS A 65 8.45 -7.12 0.07
N ARG A 66 9.22 -6.84 1.13
CA ARG A 66 8.68 -6.61 2.48
C ARG A 66 7.70 -5.43 2.50
N TYR A 67 8.03 -4.33 1.82
CA TYR A 67 7.17 -3.16 1.74
C TYR A 67 5.83 -3.48 1.05
N ILE A 68 5.88 -4.10 -0.12
CA ILE A 68 4.66 -4.51 -0.85
C ILE A 68 3.80 -5.46 -0.01
N ASN A 69 4.40 -6.50 0.56
CA ASN A 69 3.69 -7.44 1.43
C ASN A 69 3.06 -6.77 2.66
N SER A 70 3.67 -5.70 3.18
CA SER A 70 3.09 -4.93 4.29
C SER A 70 1.87 -4.08 3.88
N LYS A 71 1.76 -3.73 2.59
CA LYS A 71 0.66 -2.93 2.03
C LYS A 71 -0.48 -3.79 1.50
N LEU A 72 -0.22 -5.04 1.17
CA LEU A 72 -1.26 -6.00 0.79
C LEU A 72 -2.20 -6.28 1.97
N LYS A 73 -3.51 -6.21 1.72
CA LYS A 73 -4.54 -6.52 2.72
C LYS A 73 -4.64 -8.02 2.97
N SER A 74 -4.47 -8.82 1.92
CA SER A 74 -4.36 -10.26 2.03
C SER A 74 -2.99 -10.61 2.57
N ARG A 75 -2.97 -11.27 3.74
CA ARG A 75 -1.79 -12.00 4.18
C ARG A 75 -2.03 -13.45 3.77
N PRO A 76 -1.24 -14.02 2.85
CA PRO A 76 -1.32 -15.44 2.56
C PRO A 76 -0.83 -16.18 3.81
N LYS A 77 -1.75 -16.41 4.75
CA LYS A 77 -1.55 -17.33 5.85
C LYS A 77 -2.06 -18.68 5.40
N LEU A 78 -1.34 -19.73 5.74
CA LEU A 78 -1.85 -21.08 5.59
C LEU A 78 -3.11 -21.20 6.46
N GLY A 79 -4.18 -21.72 5.86
CA GLY A 79 -5.37 -22.10 6.61
C GLY A 79 -5.03 -23.11 7.70
N ASP A 80 -5.94 -23.27 8.65
CA ASP A 80 -5.76 -24.25 9.70
C ASP A 80 -5.82 -25.66 9.09
N LEU A 81 -4.80 -26.46 9.37
CA LEU A 81 -4.67 -27.83 8.85
C LEU A 81 -5.14 -28.81 9.90
N VAL A 82 -5.75 -29.92 9.46
CA VAL A 82 -6.18 -31.02 10.33
C VAL A 82 -5.07 -32.08 10.35
N ASP A 83 -4.62 -32.45 11.54
CA ASP A 83 -3.65 -33.54 11.74
C ASP A 83 -4.33 -34.91 11.57
N GLY A 84 -3.54 -35.98 11.48
CA GLY A 84 -4.04 -37.36 11.38
C GLY A 84 -4.95 -37.77 12.54
N ASP A 85 -4.78 -37.15 13.71
CA ASP A 85 -5.61 -37.35 14.90
C ASP A 85 -6.91 -36.51 14.91
N GLY A 86 -7.21 -35.80 13.82
CA GLY A 86 -8.39 -34.93 13.70
C GLY A 86 -8.27 -33.58 14.43
N LYS A 87 -7.09 -33.25 14.97
CA LYS A 87 -6.84 -31.99 15.68
C LYS A 87 -6.52 -30.84 14.71
N LEU A 88 -7.08 -29.67 14.96
CA LEU A 88 -6.81 -28.46 14.18
C LEU A 88 -5.50 -27.79 14.64
N THR A 89 -4.66 -27.40 13.68
CA THR A 89 -3.42 -26.63 13.93
C THR A 89 -3.70 -25.14 13.89
N HIS A 90 -3.19 -24.41 14.90
CA HIS A 90 -3.39 -22.96 14.99
C HIS A 90 -2.08 -22.18 14.87
N ASP A 91 -0.95 -22.77 15.26
CA ASP A 91 0.36 -22.12 15.16
C ASP A 91 1.05 -22.39 13.82
N ASP A 92 1.81 -21.41 13.33
CA ASP A 92 2.53 -21.52 12.06
C ASP A 92 3.64 -22.60 12.13
N ASN A 93 4.20 -22.83 13.31
CA ASN A 93 5.22 -23.87 13.53
C ASN A 93 4.60 -25.28 13.46
N GLU A 94 3.44 -25.48 14.09
CA GLU A 94 2.67 -26.73 14.01
C GLU A 94 2.30 -27.06 12.56
N LYS A 95 1.81 -26.08 11.81
CA LYS A 95 1.49 -26.22 10.38
C LYS A 95 2.72 -26.63 9.56
N ALA A 96 3.86 -26.00 9.82
CA ALA A 96 5.11 -26.32 9.13
C ALA A 96 5.57 -27.76 9.42
N GLN A 97 5.48 -28.21 10.68
CA GLN A 97 5.82 -29.58 11.04
C GLN A 97 4.89 -30.60 10.40
N LEU A 98 3.57 -30.34 10.38
CA LEU A 98 2.59 -31.23 9.78
C LEU A 98 2.82 -31.38 8.26
N LEU A 99 3.04 -30.27 7.56
CA LEU A 99 3.37 -30.30 6.14
C LEU A 99 4.68 -31.04 5.89
N ASN A 100 5.70 -30.83 6.73
CA ASN A 100 6.96 -31.56 6.60
C ASN A 100 6.77 -33.07 6.77
N LYS A 101 6.02 -33.52 7.78
CA LYS A 101 5.66 -34.94 7.96
C LYS A 101 4.96 -35.51 6.72
N PHE A 102 3.98 -34.77 6.18
CA PHE A 102 3.27 -35.17 4.97
C PHE A 102 4.22 -35.30 3.78
N PHE A 103 5.08 -34.30 3.54
CA PHE A 103 6.05 -34.35 2.45
C PHE A 103 7.07 -35.49 2.63
N THR A 104 7.53 -35.76 3.86
CA THR A 104 8.41 -36.91 4.10
C THR A 104 7.75 -38.25 3.79
N SER A 105 6.43 -38.36 3.99
CA SER A 105 5.70 -39.61 3.75
C SER A 105 5.52 -39.95 2.27
N VAL A 106 5.44 -38.95 1.39
CA VAL A 106 5.30 -39.16 -0.06
C VAL A 106 6.61 -39.49 -0.75
N PHE A 107 7.76 -39.24 -0.09
CA PHE A 107 9.05 -39.64 -0.63
C PHE A 107 9.21 -41.16 -0.49
N THR A 108 9.14 -41.86 -1.62
CA THR A 108 9.46 -43.29 -1.69
C THR A 108 10.96 -43.50 -1.65
N GLN A 109 11.39 -44.53 -0.94
CA GLN A 109 12.79 -44.98 -1.00
C GLN A 109 13.01 -45.69 -2.34
N GLU A 110 13.82 -45.11 -3.21
CA GLU A 110 14.07 -45.68 -4.54
C GLU A 110 14.94 -46.94 -4.43
N ASP A 111 14.54 -48.00 -5.13
CA ASP A 111 15.33 -49.22 -5.29
C ASP A 111 16.56 -48.91 -6.17
N THR A 112 17.70 -48.57 -5.54
CA THR A 112 18.97 -48.31 -6.24
C THR A 112 19.46 -49.53 -7.04
N SER A 113 18.96 -50.72 -6.71
CA SER A 113 19.25 -52.01 -7.37
C SER A 113 18.65 -52.13 -8.77
N LYS A 114 17.61 -51.35 -9.11
CA LYS A 114 16.95 -51.38 -10.43
C LYS A 114 17.28 -50.17 -11.30
N ILE A 115 18.22 -49.31 -10.89
CA ILE A 115 18.64 -48.18 -11.70
C ILE A 115 19.26 -48.70 -12.99
N PRO A 116 18.68 -48.41 -14.17
CA PRO A 116 19.28 -48.82 -15.43
C PRO A 116 20.63 -48.14 -15.57
N LYS A 117 21.67 -48.92 -15.82
CA LYS A 117 22.98 -48.37 -16.18
C LYS A 117 22.82 -47.67 -17.52
N LEU A 118 22.91 -46.34 -17.49
CA LEU A 118 22.94 -45.54 -18.71
C LEU A 118 24.33 -45.68 -19.32
N ASP A 119 24.38 -46.12 -20.57
CA ASP A 119 25.63 -46.12 -21.32
C ASP A 119 26.09 -44.68 -21.56
N THR A 120 27.38 -44.45 -21.41
CA THR A 120 27.96 -43.12 -21.58
C THR A 120 27.97 -42.77 -23.07
N ILE A 121 27.01 -41.96 -23.52
CA ILE A 121 26.88 -41.54 -24.93
C ILE A 121 28.07 -40.64 -25.34
N HIS A 122 28.68 -39.94 -24.38
CA HIS A 122 29.83 -39.06 -24.63
C HIS A 122 31.16 -39.73 -24.29
N THR A 123 31.98 -39.96 -25.32
CA THR A 123 33.37 -40.44 -25.23
C THR A 123 34.41 -39.32 -25.13
N GLY A 124 33.97 -38.08 -24.89
CA GLY A 124 34.83 -36.90 -24.82
C GLY A 124 35.56 -36.75 -23.47
N ILE A 125 36.51 -35.83 -23.44
CA ILE A 125 37.25 -35.45 -22.23
C ILE A 125 36.25 -35.03 -21.12
N PRO A 126 36.36 -35.54 -19.89
CA PRO A 126 35.52 -35.11 -18.78
C PRO A 126 35.61 -33.60 -18.60
N LEU A 127 34.47 -32.92 -18.54
CA LEU A 127 34.41 -31.49 -18.29
C LEU A 127 34.99 -31.19 -16.90
N ALA A 128 36.27 -30.82 -16.85
CA ALA A 128 36.99 -30.51 -15.60
C ALA A 128 36.48 -29.21 -14.94
N SER A 129 35.91 -28.30 -15.73
CA SER A 129 35.28 -27.10 -15.21
C SER A 129 34.22 -26.58 -16.18
N VAL A 130 33.08 -26.15 -15.63
CA VAL A 130 32.04 -25.47 -16.39
C VAL A 130 32.26 -23.96 -16.25
N CYS A 131 32.78 -23.34 -17.31
CA CYS A 131 33.01 -21.90 -17.36
C CYS A 131 31.74 -21.21 -17.88
N TYR A 132 30.98 -20.57 -17.01
CA TYR A 132 29.87 -19.73 -17.46
C TYR A 132 30.40 -18.36 -17.89
N GLY A 133 30.24 -18.03 -19.18
CA GLY A 133 30.51 -16.69 -19.69
C GLY A 133 29.56 -15.68 -19.05
N THR A 134 30.10 -14.75 -18.25
CA THR A 134 29.33 -13.69 -17.57
C THR A 134 28.58 -12.76 -18.54
N ALA A 135 28.90 -12.82 -19.84
CA ALA A 135 28.31 -12.00 -20.90
C ALA A 135 26.84 -12.33 -21.24
N GLU A 136 26.33 -13.53 -20.93
CA GLU A 136 24.95 -13.93 -21.29
C GLU A 136 23.91 -13.75 -20.17
N ILE A 137 24.37 -13.65 -18.92
CA ILE A 137 23.54 -13.42 -17.74
C ILE A 137 22.74 -12.10 -17.82
N PRO A 138 23.27 -10.96 -18.32
CA PRO A 138 22.55 -9.69 -18.21
C PRO A 138 21.27 -9.66 -19.06
N LYS A 139 21.23 -10.33 -20.23
CA LYS A 139 20.06 -10.32 -21.13
C LYS A 139 18.79 -10.91 -20.49
N LYS A 140 18.91 -11.89 -19.59
CA LYS A 140 17.77 -12.44 -18.83
C LYS A 140 17.34 -11.56 -17.66
N ILE A 141 18.24 -10.74 -17.10
CA ILE A 141 17.94 -9.81 -15.99
C ILE A 141 17.08 -8.63 -16.47
N TYR A 142 17.24 -8.16 -17.71
CA TYR A 142 16.46 -7.03 -18.24
C TYR A 142 14.95 -7.31 -18.41
N LYS A 143 14.50 -8.57 -18.50
CA LYS A 143 13.06 -8.89 -18.56
C LYS A 143 12.30 -8.51 -17.27
N ASN A 144 12.98 -8.44 -16.12
CA ASN A 144 12.36 -8.01 -14.86
C ASN A 144 12.28 -6.48 -14.71
N GLN A 145 12.92 -5.70 -15.59
CA GLN A 145 12.86 -4.23 -15.50
C GLN A 145 11.49 -3.67 -15.87
N ALA A 146 10.73 -4.37 -16.74
CA ALA A 146 9.37 -3.99 -17.08
C ALA A 146 8.42 -4.08 -15.86
N ILE A 147 8.59 -5.09 -15.01
CA ILE A 147 7.85 -5.23 -13.74
C ILE A 147 8.22 -4.07 -12.79
N TYR A 148 9.50 -3.72 -12.71
CA TYR A 148 9.95 -2.58 -11.90
C TYR A 148 9.39 -1.24 -12.38
N ILE A 149 9.33 -1.01 -13.70
CA ILE A 149 8.74 0.20 -14.29
C ILE A 149 7.24 0.26 -14.03
N TYR A 150 6.52 -0.86 -14.22
CA TYR A 150 5.07 -0.91 -14.01
C TYR A 150 4.71 -0.68 -12.54
N ILE A 151 5.44 -1.27 -11.60
CA ILE A 151 5.20 -1.04 -10.17
C ILE A 151 5.62 0.39 -9.76
N TYR A 152 6.71 0.95 -10.31
CA TYR A 152 7.11 2.33 -10.05
C TYR A 152 6.05 3.33 -10.53
N ILE A 153 5.50 3.12 -11.74
CA ILE A 153 4.39 3.92 -12.29
C ILE A 153 3.12 3.75 -11.44
N TYR A 154 2.77 2.53 -11.02
CA TYR A 154 1.59 2.27 -10.21
C TYR A 154 1.68 2.92 -8.83
N ILE A 155 2.84 2.82 -8.17
CA ILE A 155 3.13 3.50 -6.89
C ILE A 155 3.07 5.01 -7.06
N TYR A 156 3.66 5.56 -8.14
CA TYR A 156 3.60 6.99 -8.44
C TYR A 156 2.15 7.45 -8.67
N ILE A 157 1.38 6.79 -9.54
CA ILE A 157 -0.03 7.15 -9.79
C ILE A 157 -0.87 7.07 -8.51
N TYR A 158 -0.68 6.07 -7.66
CA TYR A 158 -1.43 5.93 -6.41
C TYR A 158 -1.08 7.03 -5.39
N ILE A 159 0.21 7.41 -5.29
CA ILE A 159 0.66 8.48 -4.39
C ILE A 159 0.23 9.86 -4.89
N TYR A 160 0.12 10.08 -6.21
CA TYR A 160 -0.22 11.37 -6.80
C TYR A 160 -1.73 11.57 -7.05
N ARG A 161 -2.57 10.52 -7.13
CA ARG A 161 -4.03 10.68 -7.20
C ARG A 161 -4.70 11.12 -5.89
N GLU A 162 -4.03 10.98 -4.75
CA GLU A 162 -4.49 11.58 -3.47
C GLU A 162 -4.13 13.07 -3.33
N LEU A 163 -3.47 13.66 -4.33
CA LEU A 163 -3.11 15.09 -4.37
C LEU A 163 -4.02 15.94 -5.26
N THR A 164 -4.98 15.37 -5.98
CA THR A 164 -6.09 16.17 -6.52
C THR A 164 -7.13 16.32 -5.42
N PRO A 165 -7.28 17.49 -4.76
CA PRO A 165 -8.51 17.74 -4.02
C PRO A 165 -9.69 17.50 -4.97
N PRO A 166 -10.83 16.96 -4.50
CA PRO A 166 -12.04 17.02 -5.31
C PRO A 166 -12.16 18.48 -5.73
N HIS A 167 -12.18 18.72 -7.04
CA HIS A 167 -12.46 20.03 -7.58
C HIS A 167 -13.70 20.52 -6.82
N CYS A 168 -13.56 21.56 -6.00
CA CYS A 168 -14.70 22.18 -5.40
C CYS A 168 -15.53 22.68 -6.58
N GLN A 169 -16.57 21.93 -6.95
CA GLN A 169 -17.73 22.47 -7.66
C GLN A 169 -18.48 23.40 -6.70
N CYS A 170 -17.77 24.42 -6.22
CA CYS A 170 -18.38 25.70 -5.95
C CYS A 170 -18.41 26.40 -7.31
N CYS A 171 -19.35 25.97 -8.15
CA CYS A 171 -19.84 26.82 -9.23
C CYS A 171 -20.48 28.03 -8.55
N CYS A 172 -19.71 29.08 -8.30
CA CYS A 172 -20.28 30.42 -8.28
C CYS A 172 -20.62 30.74 -9.74
N PRO A 173 -21.89 30.97 -10.10
CA PRO A 173 -22.19 31.63 -11.37
C PRO A 173 -21.56 33.02 -11.31
N VAL A 174 -20.61 33.27 -12.21
CA VAL A 174 -20.15 34.62 -12.50
C VAL A 174 -21.23 35.25 -13.38
N ASP A 175 -22.28 35.79 -12.76
CA ASP A 175 -23.21 36.66 -13.48
C ASP A 175 -22.69 38.10 -13.43
N HIS A 176 -22.04 38.48 -14.52
CA HIS A 176 -21.81 39.86 -14.88
C HIS A 176 -23.16 40.53 -15.18
N THR A 177 -23.79 41.13 -14.18
CA THR A 177 -24.64 42.31 -14.39
C THR A 177 -24.47 43.28 -13.22
N TRP A 178 -23.68 44.33 -13.47
CA TRP A 178 -23.54 45.49 -12.59
C TRP A 178 -24.73 46.41 -12.86
N SER A 179 -25.56 46.66 -11.85
CA SER A 179 -26.53 47.76 -11.83
C SER A 179 -26.47 48.43 -10.45
N PRO A 180 -26.23 49.75 -10.36
CA PRO A 180 -26.07 50.42 -9.08
C PRO A 180 -27.46 50.75 -8.47
N GLY A 181 -27.82 50.05 -7.40
CA GLY A 181 -28.93 50.39 -6.51
C GLY A 181 -28.45 51.03 -5.20
N PRO A 182 -29.29 51.79 -4.48
CA PRO A 182 -28.85 52.69 -3.43
C PRO A 182 -28.35 51.96 -2.16
N ILE A 183 -27.34 52.58 -1.55
CA ILE A 183 -26.65 52.11 -0.34
C ILE A 183 -27.63 52.06 0.82
N THR A 184 -27.91 50.85 1.30
CA THR A 184 -28.55 50.61 2.61
C THR A 184 -27.65 49.70 3.45
N ALA A 185 -27.68 49.94 4.77
CA ALA A 185 -26.71 49.54 5.79
C ALA A 185 -26.37 48.02 5.87
N PRO A 186 -25.19 47.65 6.43
CA PRO A 186 -24.74 46.27 6.46
C PRO A 186 -25.54 45.43 7.49
N PRO A 187 -25.97 44.20 7.14
CA PRO A 187 -26.57 43.30 8.12
C PRO A 187 -25.49 42.66 9.00
N THR A 188 -25.60 42.91 10.31
CA THR A 188 -24.93 42.16 11.38
C THR A 188 -25.53 40.76 11.48
N HIS A 189 -24.86 39.73 10.99
CA HIS A 189 -24.85 38.37 11.59
C HIS A 189 -23.90 37.43 10.80
N PRO A 190 -23.00 36.69 11.46
CA PRO A 190 -22.19 35.67 10.79
C PRO A 190 -23.05 34.42 10.56
N ASN A 191 -23.44 34.18 9.31
CA ASN A 191 -24.08 32.94 8.89
C ASN A 191 -23.15 31.74 9.15
N ARG A 192 -23.42 31.05 10.26
CA ARG A 192 -22.90 29.72 10.60
C ARG A 192 -23.50 28.71 9.62
N CYS A 193 -22.70 28.17 8.70
CA CYS A 193 -23.11 26.99 7.92
C CYS A 193 -23.29 25.79 8.86
N ILE A 194 -24.53 25.50 9.23
CA ILE A 194 -24.91 24.27 9.92
C ILE A 194 -24.78 23.14 8.91
N LYS A 195 -23.75 22.29 9.07
CA LYS A 195 -23.73 20.97 8.42
C LYS A 195 -24.89 20.16 8.97
N ARG A 196 -25.97 20.00 8.20
CA ARG A 196 -26.98 18.97 8.48
C ARG A 196 -26.34 17.62 8.11
N ASN A 197 -26.17 16.73 9.07
CA ASN A 197 -25.87 15.33 8.78
C ASN A 197 -27.09 14.70 8.10
N PRO A 198 -26.94 13.90 7.04
CA PRO A 198 -28.04 13.12 6.50
C PRO A 198 -28.44 12.01 7.50
N PRO A 199 -29.74 11.64 7.56
CA PRO A 199 -30.23 10.62 8.49
C PRO A 199 -29.72 9.21 8.12
N PRO A 200 -29.58 8.29 9.10
CA PRO A 200 -28.95 7.00 8.89
C PRO A 200 -30.01 5.93 8.57
N SER A 201 -30.36 5.73 7.30
CA SER A 201 -30.94 4.44 6.83
C SER A 201 -31.33 4.48 5.36
N THR A 202 -30.43 4.09 4.45
CA THR A 202 -30.84 3.25 3.30
C THR A 202 -29.62 2.54 2.75
N VAL A 203 -29.63 1.21 2.84
CA VAL A 203 -28.70 0.34 2.12
C VAL A 203 -29.07 0.45 0.63
N SER A 204 -28.26 1.15 -0.16
CA SER A 204 -28.34 1.11 -1.62
C SER A 204 -27.18 0.28 -2.15
N VAL A 205 -27.52 -0.92 -2.63
CA VAL A 205 -26.62 -1.78 -3.40
C VAL A 205 -26.40 -1.10 -4.75
N PHE A 206 -25.25 -0.46 -4.95
CA PHE A 206 -24.83 0.00 -6.27
C PHE A 206 -24.33 -1.20 -7.08
N VAL A 207 -25.22 -1.81 -7.86
CA VAL A 207 -24.85 -2.64 -9.01
C VAL A 207 -24.27 -1.70 -10.07
N VAL A 208 -22.98 -1.80 -10.32
CA VAL A 208 -22.31 -1.07 -11.41
C VAL A 208 -22.67 -1.74 -12.73
N GLN A 209 -23.68 -1.22 -13.41
CA GLN A 209 -24.00 -1.64 -14.78
C GLN A 209 -23.21 -0.78 -15.77
N TRP A 210 -22.19 -1.37 -16.40
CA TRP A 210 -21.44 -0.77 -17.49
C TRP A 210 -22.35 -0.60 -18.71
N ARG A 211 -22.61 0.64 -19.14
CA ARG A 211 -23.07 0.92 -20.51
C ARG A 211 -21.88 1.40 -21.34
N PRO A 212 -21.52 0.71 -22.44
CA PRO A 212 -20.56 1.23 -23.40
C PRO A 212 -21.19 2.39 -24.18
N THR A 213 -20.44 3.47 -24.33
CA THR A 213 -20.78 4.65 -25.12
C THR A 213 -20.71 4.35 -26.62
N CYS A 214 -21.76 4.66 -27.38
CA CYS A 214 -21.67 4.79 -28.84
C CYS A 214 -21.01 6.13 -29.21
N PRO A 215 -20.18 6.20 -30.25
CA PRO A 215 -19.70 7.46 -30.81
C PRO A 215 -20.75 8.04 -31.77
N SER A 216 -21.09 9.32 -31.60
CA SER A 216 -21.86 10.07 -32.61
C SER A 216 -20.92 10.57 -33.70
N ILE A 217 -21.31 10.32 -34.95
CA ILE A 217 -20.82 10.92 -36.20
C ILE A 217 -21.15 12.41 -36.22
#